data_AF-A0A5K1DAE1-F1
#
_entry.id   AF-A0A5K1DAE1-F1
#
_cell.length_a   1.000
_cell.length_b   1.000
_cell.length_c   1.000
_cell.angle_alpha   90.00
_cell.angle_beta   90.00
_cell.angle_gamma   90.00
#
_symmetry.space_group_name_H-M   'P 1'
#
loop_
_entity.id
_entity.type
_entity.pdbx_description
1 polymer ?
#
loop_
_entity_poly.entity_id
_entity_poly.type
_entity_poly.pdbx_seq_one_letter_code
_entity_poly.pdbx_strand_id
1 'polypeptide(L)'
;TRLTLTVPSSDSGVTNTAQFYSIFYFSEVSQAAYQNKSRSFDLLFDGVKLNDNPNFPLYLSCAPIRNRGRNLTAGTIISLVKTPDASLPPILNAIELFELKTGLADATNKND
;
A
#
# COMPACT_ATOMS: atom_id res chain seq x y z
N THR A 1 2.22 -2.57 17.78
CA THR A 1 0.97 -1.95 17.26
C THR A 1 0.85 -2.21 15.77
N ARG A 2 -0.37 -2.37 15.25
CA ARG A 2 -0.65 -2.65 13.83
C ARG A 2 -1.76 -1.74 13.33
N LEU A 3 -1.62 -1.23 12.11
CA LEU A 3 -2.72 -0.63 11.32
C LEU A 3 -3.12 -1.63 10.25
N THR A 4 -4.42 -1.83 10.04
CA THR A 4 -4.96 -2.75 9.02
C THR A 4 -6.00 -2.07 8.14
N LEU A 5 -5.98 -2.39 6.85
CA LEU A 5 -6.97 -1.98 5.86
C LEU A 5 -7.39 -3.21 5.05
N THR A 6 -8.62 -3.24 4.59
CA THR A 6 -9.12 -4.28 3.69
C THR A 6 -9.32 -3.67 2.31
N VAL A 7 -8.81 -4.34 1.27
CA VAL A 7 -8.98 -3.90 -0.10
C VAL A 7 -10.46 -4.05 -0.49
N PRO A 8 -11.09 -3.00 -1.06
CA PRO A 8 -12.52 -3.03 -1.39
C PRO A 8 -12.83 -4.05 -2.48
N SER A 9 -14.12 -4.43 -2.57
CA SER A 9 -14.64 -5.18 -3.71
C SER A 9 -14.66 -4.32 -4.98
N SER A 10 -14.59 -4.96 -6.15
CA SER A 10 -14.86 -4.29 -7.42
C SER A 10 -16.35 -3.95 -7.53
N ASP A 11 -16.65 -2.74 -7.99
CA ASP A 11 -18.01 -2.29 -8.30
C ASP A 11 -18.59 -2.99 -9.55
N SER A 12 -17.78 -3.77 -10.28
CA SER A 12 -18.15 -4.38 -11.56
C SER A 12 -19.07 -5.61 -11.42
N GLY A 13 -19.45 -6.01 -10.19
CA GLY A 13 -20.32 -7.18 -9.94
C GLY A 13 -19.68 -8.55 -10.27
N VAL A 14 -18.46 -8.58 -10.82
CA VAL A 14 -17.69 -9.79 -11.05
C VAL A 14 -16.91 -10.12 -9.78
N THR A 15 -17.36 -11.14 -9.06
CA THR A 15 -16.86 -11.48 -7.73
C THR A 15 -15.46 -12.08 -7.74
N ASN A 16 -14.61 -11.59 -6.84
CA ASN A 16 -13.40 -12.24 -6.27
C ASN A 16 -12.13 -12.40 -7.13
N THR A 17 -12.08 -11.91 -8.37
CA THR A 17 -10.87 -11.93 -9.20
C THR A 17 -10.28 -10.56 -9.50
N ALA A 18 -10.94 -9.48 -9.05
CA ALA A 18 -10.44 -8.12 -9.26
C ALA A 18 -9.05 -7.96 -8.63
N GLN A 19 -8.08 -7.63 -9.47
CA GLN A 19 -6.72 -7.34 -9.07
C GLN A 19 -6.51 -5.83 -9.01
N PHE A 20 -5.74 -5.38 -8.04
CA PHE A 20 -5.42 -3.97 -7.86
C PHE A 20 -3.91 -3.77 -7.88
N TYR A 21 -3.48 -2.82 -8.69
CA TYR A 21 -2.16 -2.22 -8.56
C TYR A 21 -2.25 -1.10 -7.51
N SER A 22 -1.29 -1.03 -6.60
CA SER A 22 -1.34 -0.09 -5.48
C SER A 22 -0.07 0.73 -5.34
N ILE A 23 -0.26 2.00 -4.98
CA ILE A 23 0.82 2.92 -4.61
C ILE A 23 0.56 3.46 -3.20
N PHE A 24 1.54 3.32 -2.32
CA PHE A 24 1.51 3.81 -0.96
C PHE A 24 2.38 5.05 -0.81
N TYR A 25 1.88 6.02 -0.03
CA TYR A 25 2.57 7.25 0.26
C TYR A 25 2.73 7.42 1.77
N PHE A 26 3.98 7.54 2.19
CA PHE A 26 4.37 7.72 3.58
C PHE A 26 5.22 8.97 3.72
N SER A 27 4.85 9.84 4.66
CA SER A 27 5.58 11.03 5.02
C SER A 27 5.54 11.21 6.55
N GLU A 28 6.71 11.44 7.14
CA GLU A 28 6.80 11.85 8.53
C GLU A 28 6.53 13.35 8.61
N VAL A 29 5.50 13.73 9.37
CA VAL A 29 5.11 15.12 9.56
C VAL A 29 5.66 15.70 10.86
N SER A 30 6.18 14.85 11.76
CA SER A 30 6.84 15.25 13.00
C SER A 30 8.36 15.23 12.86
N GLN A 31 8.98 16.40 12.99
CA GLN A 31 10.44 16.53 12.94
C GLN A 31 11.13 15.69 14.03
N ALA A 32 10.59 15.70 15.24
CA ALA A 32 11.13 14.94 16.37
C ALA A 32 11.06 13.42 16.13
N ALA A 33 9.98 12.95 15.49
CA ALA A 33 9.83 11.54 15.14
C ALA A 33 10.86 11.12 14.07
N TYR A 34 11.08 11.98 13.07
CA TYR A 34 12.08 11.73 12.03
C TYR A 34 13.50 11.67 12.59
N GLN A 35 13.90 12.68 13.39
CA GLN A 35 15.25 12.76 13.97
C GLN A 35 15.59 11.53 14.82
N ASN A 36 14.61 11.01 15.57
CA ASN A 36 14.78 9.85 16.43
C ASN A 36 14.41 8.53 15.75
N LYS A 37 14.15 8.51 14.43
CA LYS A 37 13.68 7.35 13.66
C LYS A 37 12.55 6.58 14.38
N SER A 38 11.66 7.34 15.02
CA SER A 38 10.69 6.82 15.98
C SER A 38 9.58 6.01 15.32
N ARG A 39 9.36 6.18 14.02
CA ARG A 39 8.47 5.34 13.21
C ARG A 39 9.28 4.42 12.31
N SER A 40 9.03 3.13 12.46
CA SER A 40 9.54 2.08 11.59
C SER A 40 8.50 0.97 11.53
N PHE A 41 8.19 0.49 10.33
CA PHE A 41 7.16 -0.52 10.14
C PHE A 41 7.36 -1.39 8.89
N ASP A 42 6.85 -2.61 8.96
CA ASP A 42 6.77 -3.52 7.82
C ASP A 42 5.41 -3.40 7.12
N LEU A 43 5.42 -3.53 5.80
CA LEU A 43 4.22 -3.59 4.95
C LEU A 43 3.95 -5.06 4.62
N LEU A 44 2.77 -5.53 5.02
CA LEU A 44 2.33 -6.91 4.83
C LEU A 44 1.03 -6.95 4.03
N PHE A 45 0.92 -7.91 3.12
CA PHE A 45 -0.34 -8.31 2.48
C PHE A 45 -0.70 -9.72 2.95
N ASP A 46 -1.89 -9.88 3.54
CA ASP A 46 -2.36 -11.14 4.12
C ASP A 46 -1.34 -11.81 5.07
N GLY A 47 -0.61 -10.98 5.84
CA GLY A 47 0.42 -11.44 6.76
C GLY A 47 1.80 -11.71 6.14
N VAL A 48 1.94 -11.65 4.81
CA VAL A 48 3.22 -11.81 4.11
C VAL A 48 3.92 -10.47 3.98
N LYS A 49 5.17 -10.37 4.46
CA LYS A 49 5.99 -9.15 4.39
C LYS A 49 6.49 -8.88 2.96
N LEU A 50 6.37 -7.62 2.52
CA LEU A 50 6.68 -7.20 1.14
C LEU A 50 8.00 -6.44 1.00
N ASN A 51 8.43 -5.77 2.06
CA ASN A 51 9.65 -4.97 2.11
C ASN A 51 10.80 -5.78 2.74
N ASP A 52 11.99 -5.75 2.16
CA ASP A 52 13.16 -6.45 2.72
C ASP A 52 13.62 -5.76 4.02
N ASN A 53 13.67 -4.43 4.00
CA ASN A 53 13.98 -3.57 5.14
C ASN A 53 12.75 -2.79 5.59
N PRO A 54 12.57 -2.53 6.90
CA PRO A 54 11.48 -1.71 7.41
C PRO A 54 11.36 -0.37 6.70
N ASN A 55 10.13 0.11 6.54
CA ASN A 55 9.88 1.43 5.98
C ASN A 55 10.10 2.50 7.04
N PHE A 56 10.76 3.58 6.63
CA PHE A 56 10.97 4.79 7.40
C PHE A 56 10.41 5.96 6.59
N PRO A 57 9.32 6.61 7.03
CA PRO A 57 8.76 7.74 6.30
C PRO A 57 9.76 8.91 6.25
N LEU A 58 9.87 9.56 5.09
CA LEU A 58 10.73 10.73 4.91
C LEU A 58 10.08 11.97 5.54
N TYR A 59 10.87 12.85 6.14
CA TYR A 59 10.34 14.08 6.73
C TYR A 59 9.87 15.07 5.67
N LEU A 60 8.59 15.49 5.76
CA LEU A 60 7.93 16.43 4.83
C LEU A 60 8.07 16.08 3.35
N SER A 61 8.36 14.82 3.06
CA SER A 61 8.52 14.29 1.71
C SER A 61 7.90 12.90 1.65
N CYS A 62 7.55 12.44 0.45
CA CYS A 62 7.08 11.09 0.24
C CYS A 62 7.70 10.51 -1.03
N ALA A 63 8.04 9.21 -0.97
CA ALA A 63 8.41 8.44 -2.13
C ALA A 63 7.33 7.38 -2.37
N PRO A 64 6.84 7.20 -3.61
CA PRO A 64 5.81 6.22 -3.90
C PRO A 64 6.36 4.80 -3.71
N ILE A 65 5.69 4.00 -2.88
CA ILE A 65 5.99 2.58 -2.70
C ILE A 65 4.95 1.77 -3.48
N ARG A 66 5.39 1.15 -4.56
CA ARG A 66 4.57 0.32 -5.44
C ARG A 66 4.57 -1.13 -4.95
N ASN A 67 3.53 -1.88 -5.31
CA ASN A 67 3.27 -3.25 -4.87
C ASN A 67 4.30 -4.34 -5.29
N ARG A 68 5.51 -3.99 -5.75
CA ARG A 68 6.63 -4.92 -6.07
C ARG A 68 6.22 -6.19 -6.85
N GLY A 69 5.26 -6.07 -7.77
CA GLY A 69 4.77 -7.19 -8.59
C GLY A 69 3.75 -8.11 -7.91
N ARG A 70 3.30 -7.81 -6.68
CA ARG A 70 2.20 -8.50 -6.01
C ARG A 70 0.94 -7.64 -6.05
N ASN A 71 0.12 -7.85 -7.07
CA ASN A 71 -1.21 -7.24 -7.13
C ASN A 71 -2.04 -7.68 -5.92
N LEU A 72 -2.78 -6.72 -5.37
CA LEU A 72 -3.76 -6.99 -4.33
C LEU A 72 -5.01 -7.57 -4.96
N THR A 73 -5.77 -8.36 -4.21
CA THR A 73 -7.12 -8.75 -4.60
C THR A 73 -8.15 -8.12 -3.69
N ALA A 74 -9.40 -8.04 -4.15
CA ALA A 74 -10.51 -7.70 -3.25
C ALA A 74 -10.46 -8.56 -1.98
N GLY A 75 -10.63 -7.92 -0.81
CA GLY A 75 -10.55 -8.61 0.49
C GLY A 75 -9.14 -8.81 1.04
N THR A 76 -8.07 -8.58 0.28
CA THR A 76 -6.70 -8.63 0.82
C THR A 76 -6.56 -7.69 2.01
N ILE A 77 -5.95 -8.19 3.09
CA ILE A 77 -5.66 -7.42 4.29
C ILE A 77 -4.27 -6.79 4.14
N ILE A 78 -4.24 -5.47 4.01
CA ILE A 78 -3.01 -4.69 4.09
C ILE A 78 -2.74 -4.39 5.55
N SER A 79 -1.52 -4.66 6.03
CA SER A 79 -1.11 -4.35 7.39
C SER A 79 0.20 -3.55 7.41
N LEU A 80 0.21 -2.47 8.19
CA LEU A 80 1.46 -1.82 8.62
C LEU A 80 1.76 -2.27 10.04
N VAL A 81 2.90 -2.94 10.23
CA VAL A 81 3.28 -3.53 11.52
C VAL A 81 4.48 -2.79 12.08
N LYS A 82 4.29 -2.13 13.22
CA LYS A 82 5.36 -1.47 13.97
C LYS A 82 6.51 -2.46 14.25
N THR A 83 7.74 -2.10 13.93
CA THR A 83 8.92 -2.91 14.30
C THR A 83 9.22 -2.80 15.80
N PRO A 84 9.98 -3.75 16.39
CA PRO A 84 10.27 -3.74 17.82
C PRO A 84 10.91 -2.44 18.32
N ASP A 85 11.83 -1.87 17.54
CA ASP A 85 12.64 -0.71 17.95
C ASP A 85 11.93 0.63 17.73
N ALA A 86 10.80 0.65 17.02
CA ALA A 86 10.03 1.87 16.86
C ALA A 86 9.40 2.28 18.19
N SER A 87 9.27 3.59 18.44
CA SER A 87 8.55 4.13 19.61
C SER A 87 7.12 4.53 19.24
N LEU A 88 6.90 5.01 18.01
CA LEU A 88 5.62 5.49 17.50
C LEU A 88 4.90 4.43 16.63
N PRO A 89 3.56 4.51 16.50
CA PRO A 89 2.81 3.62 15.62
C PRO A 89 3.17 3.83 14.13
N PRO A 90 2.80 2.91 13.23
CA PRO A 90 2.91 3.16 11.79
C PRO A 90 2.05 4.36 11.37
N ILE A 91 2.36 4.95 10.22
CA ILE A 91 1.58 6.03 9.60
C ILE A 91 1.25 5.64 8.16
N LEU A 92 0.07 6.00 7.70
CA LEU A 92 -0.32 5.97 6.29
C LEU A 92 -0.86 7.35 5.95
N ASN A 93 -0.26 8.01 4.96
CA ASN A 93 -0.73 9.34 4.53
C ASN A 93 -1.73 9.20 3.39
N ALA A 94 -1.43 8.37 2.39
CA ALA A 94 -2.34 8.05 1.30
C ALA A 94 -2.05 6.66 0.70
N ILE A 95 -3.08 6.11 0.05
CA ILE A 95 -2.98 4.93 -0.80
C ILE A 95 -3.80 5.18 -2.06
N GLU A 96 -3.24 4.81 -3.21
CA GLU A 96 -3.96 4.73 -4.48
C GLU A 96 -4.13 3.26 -4.85
N LEU A 97 -5.36 2.89 -5.24
CA LEU A 97 -5.69 1.55 -5.73
C LEU A 97 -6.26 1.67 -7.14
N PHE A 98 -5.65 0.97 -8.08
CA PHE A 98 -6.05 0.94 -9.48
C PHE A 98 -6.51 -0.47 -9.83
N GLU A 99 -7.82 -0.63 -10.09
CA GLU A 99 -8.36 -1.91 -10.54
C GLU A 99 -7.81 -2.24 -11.94
N LEU A 100 -7.23 -3.43 -12.06
CA LEU A 100 -6.68 -3.94 -13.30
C LEU A 100 -7.78 -4.65 -14.08
N LYS A 101 -8.19 -4.06 -15.21
CA LYS A 101 -9.11 -4.69 -16.15
C LYS A 101 -8.33 -5.45 -17.22
N THR A 102 -8.70 -6.70 -17.45
CA THR A 102 -8.17 -7.49 -18.57
C THR A 102 -8.95 -7.21 -19.84
N GLY A 103 -8.26 -6.90 -20.93
CA GLY A 103 -8.84 -6.66 -22.25
C GLY A 103 -8.73 -5.20 -22.68
N LEU A 104 -8.05 -4.97 -23.80
CA LEU A 104 -8.05 -3.69 -24.52
C LEU A 104 -9.38 -3.43 -25.27
N ALA A 105 -10.42 -4.23 -24.99
CA ALA A 105 -11.61 -4.33 -25.83
C ALA A 105 -12.35 -3.00 -26.04
N ASP A 106 -12.18 -2.04 -25.12
CA ASP A 106 -12.80 -0.72 -25.19
C ASP A 106 -11.80 0.44 -25.41
N ALA A 107 -10.50 0.15 -25.58
CA ALA A 107 -9.45 1.18 -25.61
C ALA A 107 -8.92 1.49 -27.03
N THR A 108 -9.15 0.63 -28.00
CA THR A 108 -8.84 0.90 -29.41
C THR A 108 -10.09 0.73 -30.25
N ASN A 109 -10.42 1.76 -31.02
CA ASN A 109 -11.40 1.62 -32.08
C ASN A 109 -10.93 0.48 -33.01
N LYS A 110 -11.84 -0.43 -33.38
CA LYS A 110 -11.55 -1.50 -34.35
C LYS A 110 -11.14 -0.98 -35.75
N ASN A 111 -11.28 0.32 -35.98
CA ASN A 111 -10.96 1.03 -37.20
C ASN A 111 -9.78 2.03 -37.06
N ASP A 112 -9.06 2.03 -35.93
CA ASP A 112 -7.78 2.76 -35.83
C ASP A 112 -6.63 1.95 -36.46
#